data_AF-A0A3M1EWJ5-F1
#
_entry.id   AF-A0A3M1EWJ5-F1
#
_cell.length_a   1.000
_cell.length_b   1.000
_cell.length_c   1.000
_cell.angle_alpha   90.00
_cell.angle_beta   90.00
_cell.angle_gamma   90.00
#
_symmetry.space_group_name_H-M   'P 1'
#
loop_
_entity.id
_entity.type
_entity.pdbx_description
1 polymer ?
#
loop_
_entity_poly.entity_id
_entity_poly.type
_entity_poly.pdbx_seq_one_letter_code
_entity_poly.pdbx_strand_id
1 'polypeptide(L)' 'MVFKLFAGVRPDTTDIPVEATDEERMEALIELLSAYIEYYHGGKVSLVEYDGETLKVQMGGACEGCPLSETTLR' A
#
# COMPACT_ATOMS: atom_id res chain seq x y z
N MET A 1 18.04 -4.62 0.66
CA MET A 1 16.62 -5.02 0.76
C MET A 1 16.02 -4.75 -0.61
N VAL A 2 15.66 -5.80 -1.38
CA VAL A 2 15.15 -5.66 -2.75
C VAL A 2 13.80 -6.35 -2.80
N PHE A 3 12.72 -5.58 -2.70
CA PHE A 3 11.38 -6.08 -2.97
C PHE A 3 11.21 -6.25 -4.48
N LYS A 4 11.25 -7.50 -4.96
CA LYS A 4 10.97 -7.84 -6.37
C LYS A 4 9.46 -7.73 -6.61
N LEU A 5 9.00 -6.54 -6.99
CA LEU A 5 7.64 -6.28 -7.43
C LEU A 5 7.52 -6.67 -8.92
N PHE A 6 7.27 -7.95 -9.21
CA PHE A 6 6.82 -8.38 -10.52
C PHE A 6 5.33 -8.75 -10.44
N ALA A 7 4.53 -8.26 -11.38
CA ALA A 7 3.13 -8.63 -11.51
C ALA A 7 2.97 -10.17 -11.51
N GLY A 8 2.15 -10.70 -10.61
CA GLY A 8 1.92 -12.15 -10.43
C GLY A 8 2.79 -12.82 -9.35
N VAL A 9 3.70 -12.09 -8.71
CA VAL A 9 4.46 -12.57 -7.55
C VAL A 9 3.71 -12.21 -6.27
N ARG A 10 3.52 -13.19 -5.37
CA ARG A 10 3.00 -12.91 -4.03
C ARG A 10 4.00 -12.00 -3.31
N PRO A 11 3.57 -10.94 -2.63
CA PRO A 11 4.48 -10.12 -1.83
C PRO A 11 5.23 -11.01 -0.85
N ASP A 12 6.54 -10.78 -0.73
CA ASP A 12 7.36 -11.50 0.25
C ASP A 12 6.98 -11.02 1.65
N THR A 13 6.27 -11.87 2.38
CA THR A 13 5.83 -11.60 3.76
C THR A 13 6.68 -12.36 4.78
N THR A 14 7.83 -12.91 4.39
CA THR A 14 8.68 -13.72 5.27
C THR A 14 9.16 -12.92 6.49
N ASP A 15 9.32 -11.61 6.32
CA ASP A 15 9.75 -10.70 7.38
C ASP A 15 8.59 -10.22 8.28
N ILE A 16 7.33 -10.56 7.96
CA ILE A 16 6.17 -10.22 8.79
C ILE A 16 6.02 -11.32 9.86
N PRO A 17 6.12 -10.98 11.17
CA PRO A 17 5.97 -11.97 12.24
C PRO A 17 4.64 -12.70 12.17
N VAL A 18 4.63 -13.98 12.56
CA VAL A 18 3.39 -14.76 12.67
C VAL A 18 2.45 -14.17 13.73
N GLU A 19 3.03 -13.63 14.80
CA GLU A 19 2.30 -12.99 15.90
C GLU A 19 1.92 -11.52 15.61
N ALA A 20 2.22 -10.99 14.41
CA ALA A 20 1.86 -9.63 14.05
C ALA A 20 0.33 -9.47 14.05
N THR A 21 -0.11 -8.38 14.66
CA THR A 21 -1.50 -7.93 14.68
C THR A 21 -1.97 -7.58 13.26
N ASP A 22 -3.28 -7.59 13.04
CA ASP A 22 -3.82 -7.22 11.73
C ASP A 22 -3.44 -5.78 11.35
N GLU A 23 -3.35 -4.85 12.30
CA GLU A 23 -2.89 -3.48 12.07
C GLU A 23 -1.45 -3.43 11.56
N GLU A 24 -0.51 -4.13 12.21
CA GLU A 24 0.89 -4.22 11.76
C GLU A 24 0.99 -4.86 10.37
N ARG A 25 0.15 -5.87 10.09
CA ARG A 25 0.07 -6.51 8.76
C ARG A 25 -0.42 -5.53 7.70
N MET A 26 -1.42 -4.71 8.01
CA MET A 26 -1.96 -3.70 7.11
C MET A 26 -0.96 -2.56 6.86
N GLU A 27 -0.25 -2.12 7.89
CA GLU A 27 0.82 -1.12 7.76
C GLU A 27 1.91 -1.61 6.80
N ALA A 28 2.45 -2.82 7.03
CA ALA A 28 3.48 -3.40 6.16
C ALA A 28 3.01 -3.57 4.70
N LEU A 29 1.74 -3.95 4.50
CA LEU A 29 1.15 -4.04 3.17
C LEU A 29 1.09 -2.67 2.47
N ILE A 30 0.62 -1.63 3.18
CA ILE A 30 0.52 -0.28 2.63
C ILE A 30 1.90 0.30 2.31
N GLU A 31 2.90 0.08 3.16
CA GLU A 31 4.28 0.50 2.87
C GLU A 31 4.82 -0.14 1.59
N LEU A 32 4.61 -1.45 1.42
CA LEU A 32 5.04 -2.18 0.23
C LEU A 32 4.34 -1.66 -1.04
N LEU A 33 3.03 -1.45 -0.97
CA LEU A 33 2.25 -0.91 -2.09
C LEU A 33 2.68 0.52 -2.41
N SER A 34 2.90 1.36 -1.40
CA SER A 34 3.35 2.73 -1.59
C SER A 34 4.70 2.76 -2.30
N ALA A 35 5.66 1.92 -1.92
CA ALA A 35 6.97 1.85 -2.57
C ALA A 35 6.84 1.49 -4.07
N TYR A 36 5.96 0.55 -4.43
CA TYR A 36 5.66 0.21 -5.83
C TYR A 36 5.06 1.40 -6.59
N ILE A 37 4.02 2.02 -6.01
CA ILE A 37 3.30 3.14 -6.64
C ILE A 37 4.24 4.34 -6.81
N GLU A 38 5.07 4.62 -5.81
CA GLU A 38 6.03 5.72 -5.85
C GLU A 38 7.07 5.51 -6.96
N TYR A 39 7.62 4.30 -7.07
CA TYR A 39 8.63 4.00 -8.07
C TYR A 39 8.11 4.05 -9.52
N TYR A 40 6.91 3.50 -9.77
CA TYR A 40 6.41 3.34 -11.14
C TYR A 40 5.40 4.40 -11.58
N HIS A 41 4.66 4.99 -10.63
CA HIS A 41 3.54 5.86 -10.92
C HIS A 41 3.70 7.26 -10.31
N GLY A 42 4.73 7.48 -9.48
CA GLY A 42 4.98 8.77 -8.81
C GLY A 42 3.90 9.18 -7.81
N GLY A 43 2.96 8.28 -7.50
CA GLY A 43 1.96 8.44 -6.45
C GLY A 43 2.43 7.81 -5.15
N LYS A 44 1.68 8.00 -4.08
CA LYS A 44 1.89 7.28 -2.82
C LYS A 44 0.58 7.06 -2.09
N VAL A 45 0.59 6.09 -1.18
CA VAL A 45 -0.51 5.84 -0.23
C VAL A 45 0.09 5.64 1.16
N SER A 46 -0.56 6.18 2.19
CA SER A 46 -0.15 5.97 3.58
C SER A 46 -1.33 5.58 4.43
N LEU A 47 -1.11 4.70 5.40
CA LEU A 47 -2.14 4.27 6.35
C LEU A 47 -2.54 5.46 7.24
N VAL A 48 -3.83 5.62 7.47
CA VAL A 48 -4.40 6.61 8.41
C VAL A 48 -5.04 5.90 9.60
N GLU A 49 -5.84 4.88 9.35
CA GLU A 49 -6.54 4.11 10.39
C GLU A 49 -6.91 2.73 9.84
N TYR A 50 -6.93 1.74 10.74
CA TYR A 50 -7.54 0.44 10.51
C TYR A 50 -8.47 0.11 11.68
N ASP A 51 -9.73 -0.18 11.41
CA ASP A 51 -10.73 -0.48 12.45
C ASP A 51 -11.02 -1.98 12.64
N GLY A 52 -10.23 -2.85 12.00
CA GLY A 52 -10.45 -4.29 11.96
C GLY A 52 -11.22 -4.77 10.72
N GLU A 53 -11.83 -3.86 9.96
CA GLU A 53 -12.58 -4.18 8.74
C GLU A 53 -12.24 -3.22 7.58
N THR A 54 -12.20 -1.92 7.86
CA THR A 54 -11.98 -0.85 6.90
C THR A 54 -10.60 -0.23 7.07
N LEU A 55 -9.88 -0.12 5.96
CA LEU A 55 -8.59 0.54 5.90
C LEU A 55 -8.75 1.95 5.34
N LYS A 56 -8.48 2.97 6.15
CA LYS A 56 -8.44 4.36 5.70
C LYS A 56 -7.02 4.71 5.30
N VAL A 57 -6.87 5.23 4.09
CA VAL A 57 -5.57 5.63 3.53
C VAL A 57 -5.61 7.08 3.06
N GLN A 58 -4.47 7.73 3.11
CA GLN A 58 -4.24 9.03 2.48
C GLN A 58 -3.47 8.82 1.19
N MET A 59 -3.97 9.37 0.09
CA MET A 59 -3.27 9.40 -1.19
C MET A 59 -2.39 10.64 -1.27
N GLY A 60 -1.23 10.51 -1.93
CA GLY A 60 -0.31 11.62 -2.17
C GLY A 60 0.45 11.49 -3.48
N GLY A 61 1.35 12.44 -3.74
CA GLY A 61 2.16 12.45 -4.97
C GLY A 61 1.28 12.67 -6.20
N ALA A 62 1.54 11.95 -7.29
CA ALA A 62 0.74 12.03 -8.53
C ALA A 62 -0.75 11.67 -8.35
N CYS A 63 -1.11 10.99 -7.24
CA CYS A 63 -2.51 10.69 -6.93
C CYS A 63 -3.24 11.87 -6.31
N GLU A 64 -2.54 12.83 -5.71
CA GLU A 64 -3.13 13.97 -5.02
C GLU A 64 -3.79 14.93 -6.02
N GLY A 65 -5.11 15.11 -5.91
CA GLY A 65 -5.87 15.98 -6.81
C GLY A 65 -5.98 15.48 -8.26
N CYS A 66 -5.65 14.21 -8.53
CA CYS A 66 -5.75 13.64 -9.87
C CYS A 66 -7.22 13.45 -10.28
N PRO A 67 -7.70 14.09 -11.37
CA PRO A 67 -9.11 14.00 -11.78
C PRO A 67 -9.52 12.60 -12.28
N LEU A 68 -8.54 11.76 -12.61
CA LEU A 68 -8.80 10.37 -13.04
C LEU A 68 -8.99 9.41 -11.87
N SER A 69 -8.59 9.81 -10.64
CA SER A 69 -8.62 8.93 -9.47
C SER A 69 -10.02 8.37 -9.19
N GLU A 70 -11.06 9.21 -9.29
CA GLU A 70 -12.46 8.80 -9.11
C GLU A 70 -12.95 7.74 -10.09
N THR A 71 -12.33 7.64 -11.27
CA THR A 71 -12.70 6.62 -12.26
C THR A 71 -11.89 5.34 -12.06
N THR A 72 -10.63 5.46 -11.66
CA THR A 72 -9.72 4.32 -11.48
C THR A 72 -9.98 3.53 -10.20
N LEU A 73 -10.40 4.18 -9.11
CA LEU A 73 -10.49 3.57 -7.77
C LEU A 73 -11.90 3.05 -7.38
N ARG A 74 -12.83 2.95 -8.34
CA ARG A 74 -14.20 2.47 -8.08
C ARG A 74 -14.28 0.97 -7.83
#